data_AF-A0A662HU56-F1
#
_entry.id   AF-A0A662HU56-F1
#
_cell.length_a   1.000
_cell.length_b   1.000
_cell.length_c   1.000
_cell.angle_alpha   90.00
_cell.angle_beta   90.00
_cell.angle_gamma   90.00
#
_symmetry.space_group_name_H-M   'P 1'
#
loop_
_entity.id
_entity.type
_entity.pdbx_description
1 polymer ?
#
loop_
_entity_poly.entity_id
_entity_poly.type
_entity_poly.pdbx_seq_one_letter_code
_entity_poly.pdbx_strand_id
1 'polypeptide(L)'
;MDEVRKALEPWMNYSRDVMIKNLEFLTRNYRDVIDSCYDLLNDIIDIGMWIMPSKTLSEEKRMNMLTKYLMYPMLIHVVYPNLNFLPIAVLLGALPQAFYTIRTALEAFVVTLYADNKEELRDLPWFEKVGHKSVRNVTVSGVKCSLYKILAKVFRDKESSEWVNYILDLYQAVSAWVHPVARIRIDKREELAAGIIRAVMITTAERGIPPVYGIVIPMEYTDEDLEDLKHLNDIINFTRLATSLIAYAWSIVKDVADGEALRKIIRDDEIGKEAELT
;
A
#
# COMPACT_ATOMS: atom_id res chain seq x y z
N MET A 1 26.53 -0.21 -28.14
CA MET A 1 25.07 -0.13 -27.91
C MET A 1 24.32 -1.29 -28.57
N ASP A 2 24.64 -1.67 -29.81
CA ASP A 2 23.98 -2.81 -30.49
C ASP A 2 24.22 -4.18 -29.82
N GLU A 3 25.41 -4.41 -29.26
CA GLU A 3 25.69 -5.66 -28.53
C GLU A 3 24.90 -5.75 -27.22
N VAL A 4 24.77 -4.64 -26.49
CA VAL A 4 23.96 -4.56 -25.26
C VAL A 4 22.49 -4.79 -25.57
N ARG A 5 21.99 -4.19 -26.65
CA ARG A 5 20.60 -4.42 -27.12
C ARG A 5 20.37 -5.90 -27.45
N LYS A 6 21.24 -6.52 -28.25
CA LYS A 6 21.15 -7.94 -28.60
C LYS A 6 21.20 -8.87 -27.39
N ALA A 7 21.97 -8.50 -26.37
CA ALA A 7 22.06 -9.27 -25.12
C ALA A 7 20.80 -9.18 -24.25
N LEU A 8 20.11 -8.03 -24.25
CA LEU A 8 18.91 -7.80 -23.44
C LEU A 8 17.59 -8.16 -24.15
N GLU A 9 17.59 -8.21 -25.47
CA GLU A 9 16.41 -8.50 -26.29
C GLU A 9 15.71 -9.83 -25.92
N PRO A 10 16.41 -10.93 -25.63
CA PRO A 10 15.77 -12.16 -25.15
C PRO A 10 15.01 -11.96 -23.83
N TRP A 11 15.60 -11.22 -22.87
CA TRP A 11 14.96 -10.95 -21.58
C TRP A 11 13.74 -10.04 -21.71
N MET A 12 13.81 -9.04 -22.58
CA MET A 12 12.69 -8.15 -22.88
C MET A 12 11.54 -8.92 -23.54
N ASN A 13 11.85 -9.76 -24.53
CA ASN A 13 10.85 -10.58 -25.20
C ASN A 13 10.21 -11.58 -24.24
N TYR A 14 11.02 -12.28 -23.44
CA TYR A 14 10.53 -13.21 -22.43
C TYR A 14 9.58 -12.52 -21.43
N SER A 15 9.97 -11.35 -20.92
CA SER A 15 9.14 -10.59 -19.98
C SER A 15 7.81 -10.17 -20.59
N ARG A 16 7.83 -9.67 -21.83
CA ARG A 16 6.60 -9.32 -22.57
C ARG A 16 5.71 -10.53 -22.74
N ASP A 17 6.27 -11.67 -23.16
CA ASP A 17 5.50 -12.87 -23.46
C ASP A 17 4.86 -13.44 -22.18
N VAL A 18 5.57 -13.43 -21.04
CA VAL A 18 5.00 -13.77 -19.72
C VAL A 18 3.86 -12.82 -19.34
N MET A 19 4.05 -11.50 -19.48
CA MET A 19 3.00 -10.53 -19.14
C MET A 19 1.73 -10.74 -19.96
N ILE A 20 1.85 -11.05 -21.26
CA ILE A 20 0.70 -11.35 -22.13
C ILE A 20 -0.01 -12.61 -21.63
N LYS A 21 0.72 -13.69 -21.37
CA LYS A 21 0.13 -14.94 -20.89
C LYS A 21 -0.53 -14.80 -19.51
N ASN A 22 0.09 -14.06 -18.60
CA ASN A 22 -0.49 -13.77 -17.29
C ASN A 22 -1.74 -12.90 -17.40
N LEU A 23 -1.76 -11.93 -18.32
CA LEU A 23 -2.98 -11.17 -18.60
C LEU A 23 -4.11 -12.07 -19.10
N GLU A 24 -3.82 -12.99 -20.03
CA GLU A 24 -4.80 -13.96 -20.52
C GLU A 24 -5.30 -14.89 -19.41
N PHE A 25 -4.40 -15.39 -18.56
CA PHE A 25 -4.73 -16.22 -17.41
C PHE A 25 -5.65 -15.49 -16.43
N LEU A 26 -5.26 -14.29 -16.00
CA LEU A 26 -6.04 -13.48 -15.06
C LEU A 26 -7.41 -13.10 -15.63
N THR A 27 -7.47 -12.74 -16.92
CA THR A 27 -8.74 -12.42 -17.57
C THR A 27 -9.72 -13.59 -17.55
N ARG A 28 -9.23 -14.83 -17.64
CA ARG A 28 -10.06 -16.04 -17.64
C ARG A 28 -10.43 -16.50 -16.22
N ASN A 29 -9.49 -16.41 -15.29
CA ASN A 29 -9.60 -17.09 -13.99
C ASN A 29 -9.87 -16.15 -12.81
N TYR A 30 -9.29 -14.95 -12.80
CA TYR A 30 -9.43 -14.01 -11.68
C TYR A 30 -9.05 -12.57 -12.08
N ARG A 31 -9.95 -11.89 -12.79
CA ARG A 31 -9.70 -10.55 -13.33
C ARG A 31 -9.64 -9.49 -12.23
N ASP A 32 -10.38 -9.69 -11.15
CA ASP A 32 -10.59 -8.74 -10.07
C ASP A 32 -9.28 -8.22 -9.48
N VAL A 33 -8.23 -9.04 -9.39
CA VAL A 33 -6.92 -8.58 -8.88
C VAL A 33 -6.32 -7.44 -9.72
N ILE A 34 -6.50 -7.45 -11.04
CA ILE A 34 -6.01 -6.38 -11.92
C ILE A 34 -6.92 -5.16 -11.85
N ASP A 35 -8.24 -5.37 -11.85
CA ASP A 35 -9.20 -4.25 -11.74
C ASP A 35 -9.00 -3.52 -10.40
N SER A 36 -8.83 -4.24 -9.29
CA SER A 36 -8.51 -3.68 -7.98
C SER A 36 -7.16 -2.93 -7.93
N CYS A 37 -6.15 -3.37 -8.69
CA CYS A 37 -4.89 -2.62 -8.81
C CYS A 37 -5.12 -1.23 -9.42
N TYR A 38 -5.96 -1.15 -10.46
CA TYR A 38 -6.30 0.11 -11.11
C TYR A 38 -7.20 0.97 -10.24
N ASP A 39 -8.16 0.37 -9.54
CA ASP A 39 -9.02 1.08 -8.60
C ASP A 39 -8.20 1.73 -7.48
N LEU A 40 -7.26 0.99 -6.87
CA LEU A 40 -6.36 1.55 -5.86
C LEU A 40 -5.51 2.70 -6.43
N LEU A 41 -5.02 2.59 -7.67
CA LEU A 41 -4.27 3.67 -8.29
C LEU A 41 -5.15 4.91 -8.53
N ASN A 42 -6.38 4.71 -8.99
CA ASN A 42 -7.36 5.78 -9.20
C ASN A 42 -7.71 6.47 -7.87
N ASP A 43 -7.93 5.70 -6.80
CA ASP A 43 -8.17 6.25 -5.46
C ASP A 43 -7.01 7.16 -5.02
N ILE A 44 -5.76 6.80 -5.31
CA ILE A 44 -4.60 7.66 -4.99
C ILE A 44 -4.59 8.95 -5.83
N ILE A 45 -4.96 8.87 -7.11
CA ILE A 45 -5.08 10.05 -7.96
C ILE A 45 -6.16 10.99 -7.41
N ASP A 46 -7.30 10.43 -7.03
CA ASP A 46 -8.44 11.16 -6.46
C ASP A 46 -8.10 11.77 -5.10
N ILE A 47 -7.48 11.00 -4.20
CA ILE A 47 -6.93 11.50 -2.93
C ILE A 47 -6.00 12.69 -3.20
N GLY A 48 -5.08 12.53 -4.15
CA GLY A 48 -4.15 13.58 -4.56
C GLY A 48 -4.87 14.88 -4.95
N MET A 49 -5.97 14.77 -5.71
CA MET A 49 -6.78 15.93 -6.11
C MET A 49 -7.54 16.57 -4.94
N TRP A 50 -8.15 15.77 -4.06
CA TRP A 50 -8.97 16.27 -2.95
C TRP A 50 -8.16 16.94 -1.84
N ILE A 51 -6.93 16.48 -1.62
CA ILE A 51 -6.06 17.08 -0.62
C ILE A 51 -5.30 18.30 -1.14
N MET A 52 -5.45 18.69 -2.42
CA MET A 52 -4.78 19.89 -2.91
C MET A 52 -5.29 21.14 -2.17
N PRO A 53 -4.41 22.09 -1.83
CA PRO A 53 -4.83 23.36 -1.25
C PRO A 53 -5.86 24.06 -2.14
N SER A 54 -6.96 24.50 -1.53
CA SER A 54 -8.05 25.17 -2.26
C SER A 54 -7.54 26.32 -3.11
N LYS A 55 -8.10 26.48 -4.32
CA LYS A 55 -7.85 27.64 -5.19
C LYS A 55 -8.33 28.96 -4.58
N THR A 56 -9.18 28.92 -3.56
CA THR A 56 -9.63 30.11 -2.82
C THR A 56 -8.59 30.66 -1.85
N LEU A 57 -7.57 29.87 -1.48
CA LEU A 57 -6.46 30.33 -0.65
C LEU A 57 -5.49 31.20 -1.46
N SER A 58 -4.82 32.15 -0.80
CA SER A 58 -3.74 32.93 -1.43
C SER A 58 -2.61 32.02 -1.88
N GLU A 59 -1.91 32.42 -2.94
CA GLU A 59 -0.78 31.66 -3.48
C GLU A 59 0.28 31.35 -2.41
N GLU A 60 0.61 32.35 -1.58
CA GLU A 60 1.52 32.19 -0.45
C GLU A 60 1.09 31.08 0.51
N LYS A 61 -0.19 31.05 0.91
CA LYS A 61 -0.72 30.02 1.81
C LYS A 61 -0.66 28.64 1.18
N ARG A 62 -1.03 28.51 -0.10
CA ARG A 62 -0.95 27.23 -0.82
C ARG A 62 0.50 26.75 -0.90
N MET A 63 1.43 27.62 -1.30
CA MET A 63 2.85 27.28 -1.40
C MET A 63 3.42 26.88 -0.04
N ASN A 64 3.05 27.59 1.03
CA ASN A 64 3.44 27.22 2.39
C ASN A 64 2.93 25.81 2.76
N MET A 65 1.69 25.43 2.42
CA MET A 65 1.21 24.07 2.67
C MET A 65 2.03 23.03 1.89
N LEU A 66 2.31 23.27 0.61
CA LEU A 66 3.06 22.36 -0.26
C LEU A 66 4.53 22.21 0.19
N THR A 67 5.14 23.24 0.76
CA THR A 67 6.52 23.17 1.29
C THR A 67 6.58 22.61 2.71
N LYS A 68 5.50 22.74 3.48
CA LYS A 68 5.46 22.33 4.89
C LYS A 68 5.05 20.88 5.09
N TYR A 69 4.07 20.38 4.34
CA TYR A 69 3.51 19.05 4.60
C TYR A 69 4.20 17.94 3.79
N LEU A 70 4.52 16.85 4.48
CA LEU A 70 5.18 15.68 3.91
C LEU A 70 4.24 14.83 3.05
N MET A 71 2.92 14.93 3.27
CA MET A 71 1.91 14.21 2.49
C MET A 71 2.07 14.38 0.97
N TYR A 72 2.27 15.61 0.49
CA TYR A 72 2.37 15.89 -0.96
C TYR A 72 3.55 15.21 -1.64
N PRO A 73 4.82 15.41 -1.21
CA PRO A 73 5.94 14.74 -1.84
C PRO A 73 5.90 13.22 -1.67
N MET A 74 5.37 12.69 -0.56
CA MET A 74 5.22 11.24 -0.39
C MET A 74 4.19 10.64 -1.34
N LEU A 75 3.07 11.31 -1.59
CA LEU A 75 2.11 10.85 -2.59
C LEU A 75 2.71 10.82 -3.99
N ILE A 76 3.37 11.90 -4.40
CA ILE A 76 3.88 12.06 -5.77
C ILE A 76 5.12 11.19 -6.02
N HIS A 77 6.05 11.14 -5.06
CA HIS A 77 7.37 10.53 -5.29
C HIS A 77 7.53 9.14 -4.67
N VAL A 78 6.60 8.68 -3.83
CA VAL A 78 6.68 7.35 -3.21
C VAL A 78 5.43 6.53 -3.52
N VAL A 79 4.24 6.99 -3.12
CA VAL A 79 3.00 6.21 -3.25
C VAL A 79 2.66 5.97 -4.71
N TYR A 80 2.51 7.03 -5.51
CA TYR A 80 2.10 6.93 -6.92
C TYR A 80 3.01 6.03 -7.75
N PRO A 81 4.36 6.21 -7.78
CA PRO A 81 5.20 5.34 -8.60
C PRO A 81 5.20 3.88 -8.14
N ASN A 82 5.08 3.59 -6.84
CA ASN A 82 5.00 2.21 -6.35
C ASN A 82 3.69 1.55 -6.76
N LEU A 83 2.55 2.23 -6.62
CA LEU A 83 1.25 1.68 -6.99
C LEU A 83 1.02 1.66 -8.51
N ASN A 84 1.66 2.55 -9.26
CA ASN A 84 1.69 2.47 -10.72
C ASN A 84 2.44 1.21 -11.22
N PHE A 85 3.45 0.76 -10.47
CA PHE A 85 4.18 -0.48 -10.76
C PHE A 85 3.43 -1.75 -10.31
N LEU A 86 2.47 -1.65 -9.39
CA LEU A 86 1.71 -2.79 -8.86
C LEU A 86 1.12 -3.71 -9.95
N PRO A 87 0.33 -3.23 -10.95
CA PRO A 87 -0.19 -4.10 -12.01
C PRO A 87 0.92 -4.73 -12.85
N ILE A 88 2.07 -4.05 -13.03
CA ILE A 88 3.22 -4.60 -13.74
C ILE A 88 3.83 -5.75 -12.94
N ALA A 89 4.01 -5.60 -11.62
CA ALA A 89 4.50 -6.67 -10.75
C ALA A 89 3.58 -7.90 -10.80
N VAL A 90 2.26 -7.69 -10.77
CA VAL A 90 1.28 -8.78 -10.93
C VAL A 90 1.44 -9.46 -12.28
N LEU A 91 1.53 -8.71 -13.39
CA LEU A 91 1.68 -9.31 -14.72
C LEU A 91 3.01 -10.06 -14.91
N LEU A 92 4.06 -9.71 -14.17
CA LEU A 92 5.35 -10.41 -14.21
C LEU A 92 5.38 -11.71 -13.39
N GLY A 93 4.31 -12.05 -12.66
CA GLY A 93 4.35 -13.17 -11.70
C GLY A 93 5.09 -12.84 -10.40
N ALA A 94 5.33 -11.55 -10.14
CA ALA A 94 6.22 -11.07 -9.08
C ALA A 94 5.45 -10.70 -7.80
N LEU A 95 4.71 -11.65 -7.23
CA LEU A 95 3.83 -11.39 -6.08
C LEU A 95 4.54 -10.74 -4.87
N PRO A 96 5.73 -11.19 -4.42
CA PRO A 96 6.45 -10.51 -3.34
C PRO A 96 6.73 -9.02 -3.62
N GLN A 97 7.01 -8.67 -4.88
CA GLN A 97 7.22 -7.30 -5.32
C GLN A 97 5.90 -6.51 -5.33
N ALA A 98 4.77 -7.13 -5.68
CA ALA A 98 3.44 -6.52 -5.53
C ALA A 98 3.12 -6.20 -4.07
N PHE A 99 3.39 -7.11 -3.13
CA PHE A 99 3.24 -6.82 -1.70
C PHE A 99 4.22 -5.73 -1.22
N TYR A 100 5.45 -5.70 -1.75
CA TYR A 100 6.43 -4.67 -1.43
C TYR A 100 5.97 -3.27 -1.83
N THR A 101 5.36 -3.09 -3.01
CA THR A 101 4.86 -1.79 -3.45
C THR A 101 3.73 -1.29 -2.56
N ILE A 102 2.77 -2.17 -2.23
CA ILE A 102 1.66 -1.89 -1.32
C ILE A 102 2.20 -1.51 0.08
N ARG A 103 3.13 -2.30 0.61
CA ARG A 103 3.79 -2.03 1.89
C ARG A 103 4.44 -0.65 1.93
N THR A 104 5.18 -0.32 0.86
CA THR A 104 5.88 0.97 0.75
C THR A 104 4.90 2.14 0.70
N ALA A 105 3.80 2.00 -0.05
CA ALA A 105 2.75 3.01 -0.11
C ALA A 105 2.08 3.22 1.26
N LEU A 106 1.70 2.14 1.94
CA LEU A 106 1.08 2.21 3.27
C LEU A 106 2.03 2.83 4.32
N GLU A 107 3.30 2.46 4.30
CA GLU A 107 4.32 3.05 5.17
C GLU A 107 4.46 4.55 4.94
N ALA A 108 4.47 5.00 3.68
CA ALA A 108 4.52 6.42 3.34
C ALA A 108 3.33 7.19 3.93
N PHE A 109 2.10 6.68 3.82
CA PHE A 109 0.91 7.27 4.43
C PHE A 109 1.00 7.34 5.97
N VAL A 110 1.47 6.28 6.62
CA VAL A 110 1.63 6.25 8.08
C VAL A 110 2.67 7.26 8.54
N VAL A 111 3.82 7.32 7.85
CA VAL A 111 4.92 8.24 8.15
C VAL A 111 4.47 9.69 7.98
N THR A 112 3.73 10.01 6.91
CA THR A 112 3.23 11.38 6.68
C THR A 112 2.24 11.79 7.75
N LEU A 113 1.27 10.93 8.07
CA LEU A 113 0.28 11.19 9.11
C LEU A 113 0.97 11.47 10.45
N TYR A 114 1.96 10.68 10.83
CA TYR A 114 2.76 10.91 12.04
C TYR A 114 3.58 12.21 11.95
N ALA A 115 4.40 12.38 10.92
CA ALA A 115 5.37 13.48 10.82
C ALA A 115 4.69 14.84 10.72
N ASP A 116 3.60 14.96 9.96
CA ASP A 116 2.87 16.21 9.81
C ASP A 116 2.11 16.60 11.08
N ASN A 117 1.85 15.66 11.98
CA ASN A 117 1.14 15.89 13.25
C ASN A 117 2.04 15.92 14.48
N LYS A 118 3.34 15.71 14.31
CA LYS A 118 4.28 15.78 15.41
C LYS A 118 4.62 17.24 15.74
N GLU A 119 4.43 17.62 17.00
CA GLU A 119 4.58 19.01 17.47
C GLU A 119 5.98 19.58 17.17
N GLU A 120 7.04 18.82 17.46
CA GLU A 120 8.44 19.23 17.22
C GLU A 120 8.76 19.45 15.73
N LEU A 121 7.96 18.89 14.82
CA LEU A 121 8.15 18.99 13.37
C LEU A 121 7.21 19.98 12.71
N ARG A 122 6.27 20.56 13.48
CA ARG A 122 5.14 21.29 12.92
C ARG A 122 5.61 22.38 11.99
N ASP A 123 6.61 23.16 12.37
CA ASP A 123 7.03 24.37 11.66
C ASP A 123 8.22 24.18 10.71
N LEU A 124 8.69 22.93 10.56
CA LEU A 124 9.74 22.59 9.61
C LEU A 124 9.18 22.35 8.20
N PRO A 125 9.91 22.70 7.14
CA PRO A 125 9.57 22.28 5.80
C PRO A 125 9.78 20.77 5.62
N TRP A 126 9.08 20.16 4.67
CA TRP A 126 9.06 18.70 4.53
C TRP A 126 10.46 18.09 4.33
N PHE A 127 11.36 18.78 3.64
CA PHE A 127 12.72 18.28 3.37
C PHE A 127 13.57 18.20 4.63
N GLU A 128 13.34 19.09 5.61
CA GLU A 128 13.96 18.99 6.93
C GLU A 128 13.31 17.90 7.79
N LYS A 129 11.98 17.71 7.70
CA LYS A 129 11.29 16.62 8.41
C LYS A 129 11.87 15.26 8.03
N VAL A 130 12.12 15.00 6.75
CA VAL A 130 12.70 13.72 6.28
C VAL A 130 14.07 13.46 6.91
N GLY A 131 14.89 14.50 7.11
CA GLY A 131 16.20 14.39 7.76
C GLY A 131 16.12 14.22 9.29
N HIS A 132 14.97 14.54 9.90
CA HIS A 132 14.83 14.51 11.34
C HIS A 132 14.91 13.08 11.90
N LYS A 133 15.65 12.89 13.01
CA LYS A 133 15.88 11.57 13.62
C LYS A 133 14.58 10.84 13.94
N SER A 134 13.57 11.58 14.37
CA SER A 134 12.27 11.01 14.74
C SER A 134 11.42 10.54 13.57
N VAL A 135 11.75 10.96 12.33
CA VAL A 135 11.13 10.49 11.08
C VAL A 135 11.95 9.36 10.47
N ARG A 136 13.29 9.49 10.43
CA ARG A 136 14.19 8.44 9.91
C ARG A 136 14.09 7.09 10.63
N ASN A 137 13.75 7.11 11.91
CA ASN A 137 13.63 5.90 12.73
C ASN A 137 12.18 5.47 12.94
N VAL A 138 11.23 6.00 12.17
CA VAL A 138 9.84 5.59 12.26
C VAL A 138 9.72 4.13 11.86
N THR A 139 8.91 3.41 12.62
CA THR A 139 8.34 2.14 12.20
C THR A 139 6.83 2.25 12.37
N VAL A 140 6.06 1.59 11.50
CA VAL A 140 4.58 1.63 11.54
C VAL A 140 4.06 1.22 12.93
N SER A 141 4.57 0.14 13.51
CA SER A 141 4.22 -0.27 14.88
C SER A 141 4.72 0.72 15.95
N GLY A 142 5.89 1.34 15.75
CA GLY A 142 6.48 2.28 16.70
C GLY A 142 5.70 3.60 16.86
N VAL A 143 4.88 3.96 15.87
CA VAL A 143 4.04 5.16 15.91
C VAL A 143 2.59 4.89 16.32
N LYS A 144 2.25 3.66 16.76
CA LYS A 144 0.90 3.25 17.19
C LYS A 144 0.19 4.28 18.07
N CYS A 145 0.84 4.71 19.16
CA CYS A 145 0.26 5.66 20.10
C CYS A 145 0.02 7.06 19.48
N SER A 146 0.88 7.47 18.56
CA SER A 146 0.72 8.73 17.84
C SER A 146 -0.43 8.65 16.84
N LEU A 147 -0.55 7.54 16.11
CA LEU A 147 -1.68 7.29 15.20
C LEU A 147 -3.00 7.34 15.96
N TYR A 148 -3.11 6.64 17.09
CA TYR A 148 -4.31 6.70 17.94
C TYR A 148 -4.69 8.13 18.31
N LYS A 149 -3.74 8.93 18.81
CA LYS A 149 -3.98 10.33 19.19
C LYS A 149 -4.43 11.21 18.03
N ILE A 150 -3.98 10.91 16.80
CA ILE A 150 -4.38 11.66 15.61
C ILE A 150 -5.78 11.25 15.18
N LEU A 151 -6.04 9.94 15.10
CA LEU A 151 -7.33 9.39 14.70
C LEU A 151 -8.45 9.74 15.68
N ALA A 152 -8.17 9.78 16.99
CA ALA A 152 -9.13 10.20 18.03
C ALA A 152 -9.58 11.67 17.93
N LYS A 153 -8.89 12.50 17.12
CA LYS A 153 -9.35 13.87 16.81
C LYS A 153 -10.43 13.88 15.73
N VAL A 154 -10.56 12.80 14.97
CA VAL A 154 -11.40 12.71 13.77
C VAL A 154 -12.54 11.72 13.98
N PHE A 155 -12.24 10.58 14.61
CA PHE A 155 -13.15 9.48 14.90
C PHE A 155 -13.40 9.36 16.41
N ARG A 156 -14.41 8.57 16.81
CA ARG A 156 -14.63 8.27 18.23
C ARG A 156 -13.51 7.38 18.78
N ASP A 157 -13.29 7.36 20.10
CA ASP A 157 -12.17 6.62 20.72
C ASP A 157 -12.17 5.11 20.39
N LYS A 158 -13.35 4.47 20.38
CA LYS A 158 -13.47 3.05 20.06
C LYS A 158 -13.10 2.77 18.59
N GLU A 159 -13.67 3.55 17.68
CA GLU A 159 -13.38 3.49 16.23
C GLU A 159 -11.89 3.75 15.96
N SER A 160 -11.28 4.70 16.68
CA SER A 160 -9.87 5.03 16.53
C SER A 160 -8.94 3.86 16.87
N SER A 161 -9.25 3.08 17.90
CA SER A 161 -8.48 1.89 18.25
C SER A 161 -8.59 0.81 17.17
N GLU A 162 -9.80 0.61 16.63
CA GLU A 162 -10.08 -0.34 15.55
C GLU A 162 -9.29 0.04 14.28
N TRP A 163 -9.29 1.32 13.91
CA TRP A 163 -8.52 1.81 12.75
C TRP A 163 -7.02 1.68 12.90
N VAL A 164 -6.48 1.96 14.09
CA VAL A 164 -5.06 1.74 14.36
C VAL A 164 -4.71 0.28 14.20
N ASN A 165 -5.49 -0.64 14.78
CA ASN A 165 -5.20 -2.07 14.65
C ASN A 165 -5.33 -2.52 13.19
N TYR A 166 -6.36 -2.07 12.47
CA TYR A 166 -6.53 -2.36 11.05
C TYR A 166 -5.31 -1.98 10.21
N ILE A 167 -4.75 -0.77 10.39
CA ILE A 167 -3.53 -0.33 9.70
C ILE A 167 -2.32 -1.21 10.07
N LEU A 168 -2.16 -1.54 11.35
CA LEU A 168 -1.03 -2.34 11.84
C LEU A 168 -1.09 -3.79 11.34
N ASP A 169 -2.28 -4.38 11.36
CA ASP A 169 -2.52 -5.77 10.93
C ASP A 169 -2.32 -5.88 9.41
N LEU A 170 -2.83 -4.92 8.65
CA LEU A 170 -2.56 -4.81 7.21
C LEU A 170 -1.06 -4.67 6.94
N TYR A 171 -0.36 -3.77 7.65
CA TYR A 171 1.08 -3.60 7.48
C TYR A 171 1.86 -4.87 7.81
N GLN A 172 1.45 -5.63 8.83
CA GLN A 172 2.05 -6.92 9.17
C GLN A 172 1.80 -7.96 8.08
N ALA A 173 0.58 -8.03 7.54
CA ALA A 173 0.22 -8.95 6.48
C ALA A 173 1.08 -8.72 5.22
N VAL A 174 1.17 -7.47 4.75
CA VAL A 174 2.02 -7.14 3.59
C VAL A 174 3.51 -7.33 3.87
N SER A 175 3.96 -7.08 5.10
CA SER A 175 5.37 -7.29 5.49
C SER A 175 5.75 -8.78 5.53
N ALA A 176 4.81 -9.68 5.83
CA ALA A 176 5.07 -11.11 5.81
C ALA A 176 5.45 -11.63 4.40
N TRP A 177 4.99 -10.96 3.35
CA TRP A 177 5.32 -11.30 1.95
C TRP A 177 6.64 -10.69 1.45
N VAL A 178 7.29 -9.87 2.25
CA VAL A 178 8.56 -9.20 1.89
C VAL A 178 9.73 -9.76 2.70
N HIS A 179 9.48 -10.17 3.94
CA HIS A 179 10.52 -10.75 4.77
C HIS A 179 10.79 -12.21 4.39
N PRO A 180 12.07 -12.61 4.18
CA PRO A 180 12.42 -13.99 3.90
C PRO A 180 11.91 -14.95 4.97
N VAL A 181 12.01 -14.53 6.24
CA VAL A 181 11.43 -15.20 7.42
C VAL A 181 10.64 -14.16 8.19
N ALA A 182 9.35 -14.41 8.40
CA ALA A 182 8.47 -13.52 9.13
C ALA A 182 7.79 -14.26 10.30
N ARG A 183 7.14 -13.48 11.17
CA ARG A 183 6.28 -13.99 12.22
C ARG A 183 4.99 -13.17 12.25
N ILE A 184 3.86 -13.85 12.28
CA ILE A 184 2.56 -13.24 12.46
C ILE A 184 2.09 -13.58 13.87
N ARG A 185 1.63 -12.57 14.61
CA ARG A 185 1.03 -12.75 15.94
C ARG A 185 -0.47 -12.84 15.74
N ILE A 186 -1.07 -13.96 16.15
CA ILE A 186 -2.53 -14.13 16.13
C ILE A 186 -3.12 -13.58 17.44
N ASP A 187 -2.43 -13.81 18.56
CA ASP A 187 -2.79 -13.25 19.86
C ASP A 187 -1.55 -12.97 20.72
N LYS A 188 -1.72 -12.74 22.03
CA LYS A 188 -0.60 -12.48 22.96
C LYS A 188 0.27 -13.72 23.23
N ARG A 189 -0.13 -14.92 22.80
CA ARG A 189 0.45 -16.21 23.17
C ARG A 189 0.90 -17.05 21.96
N GLU A 190 0.37 -16.78 20.77
CA GLU A 190 0.59 -17.56 19.56
C GLU A 190 1.30 -16.73 18.49
N GLU A 191 2.53 -17.17 18.15
CA GLU A 191 3.30 -16.68 17.01
C GLU A 191 3.34 -17.78 15.95
N LEU A 192 2.84 -17.49 14.74
CA LEU A 192 3.04 -18.36 13.59
C LEU A 192 4.26 -17.92 12.81
N ALA A 193 5.08 -18.89 12.40
CA ALA A 193 6.06 -18.65 11.35
C ALA A 193 5.33 -18.23 10.07
N ALA A 194 5.87 -17.24 9.38
CA ALA A 194 5.39 -16.72 8.10
C ALA A 194 6.63 -16.35 7.25
N GLY A 195 6.45 -15.66 6.13
CA GLY A 195 7.56 -15.23 5.29
C GLY A 195 7.57 -15.93 3.94
N ILE A 196 8.33 -15.35 3.01
CA ILE A 196 8.50 -15.89 1.65
C ILE A 196 9.02 -17.33 1.71
N ILE A 197 10.02 -17.63 2.55
CA ILE A 197 10.59 -18.98 2.59
C ILE A 197 9.58 -20.01 3.09
N ARG A 198 8.72 -19.62 4.04
CA ARG A 198 7.70 -20.53 4.57
C ARG A 198 6.61 -20.78 3.53
N ALA A 199 6.17 -19.74 2.82
CA ALA A 199 5.21 -19.88 1.72
C ALA A 199 5.76 -20.85 0.66
N VAL A 200 7.00 -20.64 0.20
CA VAL A 200 7.67 -21.53 -0.76
C VAL A 200 7.77 -22.97 -0.21
N MET A 201 8.19 -23.15 1.04
CA MET A 201 8.34 -24.48 1.65
C MET A 201 7.01 -25.24 1.74
N ILE A 202 5.94 -24.59 2.19
CA ILE A 202 4.62 -25.23 2.34
C ILE A 202 4.08 -25.62 0.96
N THR A 203 4.07 -24.68 0.01
CA THR A 203 3.60 -24.95 -1.36
C THR A 203 4.39 -26.07 -2.01
N THR A 204 5.72 -26.09 -1.86
CA THR A 204 6.56 -27.17 -2.40
C THR A 204 6.26 -28.52 -1.73
N ALA A 205 6.05 -28.54 -0.41
CA ALA A 205 5.74 -29.77 0.32
C ALA A 205 4.36 -30.34 -0.06
N GLU A 206 3.38 -29.47 -0.30
CA GLU A 206 2.02 -29.86 -0.64
C GLU A 206 1.88 -30.24 -2.12
N ARG A 207 2.54 -29.51 -3.02
CA ARG A 207 2.31 -29.57 -4.47
C ARG A 207 3.46 -30.21 -5.26
N GLY A 208 4.60 -30.45 -4.61
CA GLY A 208 5.79 -31.02 -5.25
C GLY A 208 6.61 -30.03 -6.10
N ILE A 209 6.09 -28.81 -6.32
CA ILE A 209 6.74 -27.71 -7.03
C ILE A 209 6.59 -26.39 -6.23
N PRO A 210 7.60 -25.51 -6.25
CA PRO A 210 7.51 -24.20 -5.62
C PRO A 210 6.56 -23.26 -6.39
N PRO A 211 6.03 -22.22 -5.73
CA PRO A 211 5.20 -21.22 -6.39
C PRO A 211 6.04 -20.42 -7.39
N VAL A 212 5.38 -19.79 -8.36
CA VAL A 212 6.03 -19.14 -9.51
C VAL A 212 7.05 -18.06 -9.09
N TYR A 213 6.72 -17.30 -8.04
CA TYR A 213 7.59 -16.27 -7.48
C TYR A 213 8.78 -16.81 -6.67
N GLY A 214 8.82 -18.12 -6.42
CA GLY A 214 9.90 -18.79 -5.67
C GLY A 214 11.05 -19.33 -6.53
N ILE A 215 10.95 -19.24 -7.86
CA ILE A 215 11.88 -19.87 -8.81
C ILE A 215 12.69 -18.83 -9.60
N VAL A 216 12.00 -18.04 -10.42
CA VAL A 216 12.55 -17.02 -11.30
C VAL A 216 11.47 -15.99 -11.59
N ILE A 217 11.85 -14.74 -11.86
CA ILE A 217 10.93 -13.69 -12.29
C ILE A 217 11.48 -13.11 -13.60
N PRO A 218 10.65 -12.93 -14.64
CA PRO A 218 9.21 -13.18 -14.67
C PRO A 218 8.85 -14.67 -14.83
N MET A 219 7.63 -15.05 -14.44
CA MET A 219 7.13 -16.43 -14.53
C MET A 219 5.62 -16.43 -14.80
N GLU A 220 5.14 -17.43 -15.55
CA GLU A 220 3.73 -17.62 -15.89
C GLU A 220 2.97 -18.20 -14.70
N TYR A 221 1.79 -17.65 -14.40
CA TYR A 221 0.89 -18.19 -13.38
C TYR A 221 0.31 -19.54 -13.78
N THR A 222 0.01 -20.33 -12.76
CA THR A 222 -0.76 -21.57 -12.89
C THR A 222 -1.96 -21.54 -11.94
N ASP A 223 -2.83 -22.55 -12.03
CA ASP A 223 -4.04 -22.62 -11.18
C ASP A 223 -3.69 -22.68 -9.68
N GLU A 224 -2.49 -23.16 -9.35
CA GLU A 224 -1.91 -23.17 -8.01
C GLU A 224 -1.73 -21.76 -7.42
N ASP A 225 -1.54 -20.73 -8.24
CA ASP A 225 -1.31 -19.36 -7.77
C ASP A 225 -2.61 -18.59 -7.47
N LEU A 226 -3.78 -19.17 -7.77
CA LEU A 226 -5.07 -18.48 -7.63
C LEU A 226 -5.39 -18.06 -6.20
N GLU A 227 -5.00 -18.85 -5.20
CA GLU A 227 -5.22 -18.49 -3.79
C GLU A 227 -4.37 -17.29 -3.37
N ASP A 228 -3.10 -17.24 -3.80
CA ASP A 228 -2.21 -16.13 -3.53
C ASP A 228 -2.69 -14.85 -4.25
N LEU A 229 -3.23 -14.97 -5.46
CA LEU A 229 -3.83 -13.87 -6.23
C LEU A 229 -5.11 -13.32 -5.58
N LYS A 230 -5.97 -14.20 -5.04
CA LYS A 230 -7.15 -13.81 -4.26
C LYS A 230 -6.74 -13.07 -2.99
N HIS A 231 -5.76 -13.60 -2.27
CA HIS A 231 -5.23 -12.96 -1.08
C HIS A 231 -4.63 -11.57 -1.39
N LEU A 232 -3.89 -11.43 -2.50
CA LEU A 232 -3.40 -10.14 -2.95
C LEU A 232 -4.55 -9.16 -3.24
N ASN A 233 -5.63 -9.61 -3.88
CA ASN A 233 -6.81 -8.78 -4.15
C ASN A 233 -7.45 -8.26 -2.84
N ASP A 234 -7.62 -9.13 -1.84
CA ASP A 234 -8.14 -8.71 -0.53
C ASP A 234 -7.24 -7.65 0.11
N ILE A 235 -5.92 -7.85 0.04
CA ILE A 235 -4.93 -6.91 0.55
C ILE A 235 -4.96 -5.57 -0.19
N ILE A 236 -5.18 -5.58 -1.51
CA ILE A 236 -5.37 -4.35 -2.29
C ILE A 236 -6.61 -3.61 -1.79
N ASN A 237 -7.74 -4.30 -1.65
CA ASN A 237 -8.98 -3.69 -1.14
C ASN A 237 -8.82 -3.17 0.29
N PHE A 238 -8.13 -3.91 1.16
CA PHE A 238 -7.85 -3.42 2.50
C PHE A 238 -6.95 -2.17 2.50
N THR A 239 -6.04 -2.10 1.54
CA THR A 239 -5.16 -0.94 1.34
C THR A 239 -5.94 0.28 0.89
N ARG A 240 -6.90 0.13 -0.04
CA ARG A 240 -7.78 1.23 -0.48
C ARG A 240 -8.47 1.92 0.69
N LEU A 241 -9.08 1.13 1.58
CA LEU A 241 -9.71 1.65 2.79
C LEU A 241 -8.68 2.32 3.73
N ALA A 242 -7.51 1.69 3.94
CA ALA A 242 -6.49 2.23 4.83
C ALA A 242 -5.93 3.58 4.34
N THR A 243 -5.63 3.71 3.06
CA THR A 243 -5.09 4.94 2.47
C THR A 243 -6.12 6.05 2.48
N SER A 244 -7.38 5.75 2.11
CA SER A 244 -8.51 6.69 2.19
C SER A 244 -8.74 7.19 3.61
N LEU A 245 -8.71 6.28 4.60
CA LEU A 245 -8.86 6.64 6.00
C LEU A 245 -7.74 7.55 6.50
N ILE A 246 -6.48 7.22 6.18
CA ILE A 246 -5.33 8.03 6.58
C ILE A 246 -5.39 9.41 5.91
N ALA A 247 -5.71 9.46 4.62
CA ALA A 247 -5.85 10.70 3.87
C ALA A 247 -6.97 11.59 4.44
N TYR A 248 -8.12 11.00 4.77
CA TYR A 248 -9.23 11.70 5.41
C TYR A 248 -8.86 12.24 6.79
N ALA A 249 -8.24 11.42 7.65
CA ALA A 249 -7.82 11.89 8.96
C ALA A 249 -6.81 13.04 8.84
N TRP A 250 -5.87 12.93 7.90
CA TRP A 250 -4.92 14.00 7.61
C TRP A 250 -5.63 15.26 7.12
N SER A 251 -6.57 15.16 6.19
CA SER A 251 -7.26 16.32 5.61
C SER A 251 -8.10 17.08 6.64
N ILE A 252 -8.76 16.39 7.56
CA ILE A 252 -9.50 16.99 8.68
C ILE A 252 -8.54 17.71 9.63
N VAL A 253 -7.44 17.07 10.03
CA VAL A 253 -6.50 17.67 10.99
C VAL A 253 -5.71 18.83 10.38
N LYS A 254 -5.53 18.86 9.06
CA LYS A 254 -4.82 19.92 8.32
C LYS A 254 -5.74 20.96 7.70
N ASP A 255 -7.04 20.85 7.90
CA ASP A 255 -8.07 21.76 7.40
C ASP A 255 -7.96 21.96 5.88
N VAL A 256 -8.06 20.84 5.15
CA VAL A 256 -7.89 20.77 3.69
C VAL A 256 -9.23 20.65 2.97
N ALA A 257 -9.27 21.15 1.73
CA ALA A 257 -10.46 21.66 1.05
C ALA A 257 -11.62 20.67 0.86
N ASP A 258 -11.36 19.40 0.56
CA ASP A 258 -12.41 18.44 0.18
C ASP A 258 -12.43 17.19 1.08
N GLY A 259 -12.52 17.44 2.39
CA GLY A 259 -12.67 16.36 3.38
C GLY A 259 -13.96 15.55 3.22
N GLU A 260 -15.01 16.11 2.62
CA GLU A 260 -16.31 15.45 2.45
C GLU A 260 -16.27 14.38 1.34
N ALA A 261 -15.59 14.63 0.22
CA ALA A 261 -15.38 13.61 -0.82
C ALA A 261 -14.63 12.39 -0.25
N LEU A 262 -13.59 12.62 0.55
CA LEU A 262 -12.83 11.56 1.23
C LEU A 262 -13.70 10.75 2.20
N ARG A 263 -14.62 11.39 2.92
CA ARG A 263 -15.57 10.69 3.81
C ARG A 263 -16.50 9.75 3.05
N LYS A 264 -16.86 10.09 1.81
CA LYS A 264 -17.76 9.28 1.00
C LYS A 264 -17.13 7.93 0.64
N ILE A 265 -15.86 7.91 0.22
CA ILE A 265 -15.15 6.65 -0.08
C ILE A 265 -15.14 5.72 1.12
N ILE A 266 -14.80 6.24 2.31
CA ILE A 266 -14.75 5.42 3.52
C ILE A 266 -16.09 4.74 3.79
N ARG A 267 -17.20 5.45 3.57
CA ARG A 267 -18.55 4.90 3.75
C ARG A 267 -18.90 3.85 2.70
N ASP A 268 -18.55 4.10 1.44
CA ASP A 268 -18.83 3.17 0.35
C ASP A 268 -18.00 1.87 0.52
N ASP A 269 -16.76 1.98 1.00
CA ASP A 269 -15.87 0.85 1.34
C ASP A 269 -16.30 0.09 2.62
N GLU A 270 -16.87 0.78 3.61
CA GLU A 270 -17.44 0.17 4.82
C GLU A 270 -18.73 -0.62 4.53
N ILE A 271 -19.60 -0.10 3.65
CA ILE A 271 -20.84 -0.78 3.24
C ILE A 271 -20.54 -2.07 2.44
N GLY A 272 -19.44 -2.10 1.69
CA GLY A 272 -18.98 -3.32 1.00
C GLY A 272 -18.69 -4.49 1.95
N LYS A 273 -18.21 -4.22 3.17
CA LYS A 273 -17.94 -5.26 4.20
C LYS A 273 -19.21 -5.86 4.82
N GLU A 274 -20.29 -5.08 4.94
CA GLU A 274 -21.55 -5.59 5.49
C GLU A 274 -22.32 -6.44 4.47
N ALA A 275 -22.18 -6.16 3.17
CA ALA A 275 -22.86 -6.90 2.10
C ALA A 275 -22.27 -8.31 1.82
N GLU A 276 -21.01 -8.57 2.19
CA GLU A 276 -20.38 -9.90 2.06
C GLU A 276 -20.59 -10.80 3.30
N LEU A 277 -21.23 -10.28 4.36
CA LEU A 277 -21.52 -10.99 5.61
C LEU A 277 -23.02 -11.30 5.81
N THR A 278 -23.86 -11.04 4.81
CA THR A 278 -25.29 -11.39 4.75
C THR A 278 -25.60 -12.28 3.57
#